data_AF-A0AAV4QXQ4-F1
#
_entry.id   AF-A0AAV4QXQ4-F1
#
_cell.length_a   1.000
_cell.length_b   1.000
_cell.length_c   1.000
_cell.angle_alpha   90.00
_cell.angle_beta   90.00
_cell.angle_gamma   90.00
#
_symmetry.space_group_name_H-M   'P 1'
#
loop_
_entity.id
_entity.type
_entity.pdbx_description
1 polymer ?
#
loop_
_entity_poly.entity_id
_entity_poly.type
_entity_poly.pdbx_seq_one_letter_code
_entity_poly.pdbx_strand_id
1 'polypeptide(L)'
;MAECEPAKKALRIVVAQICQNIGWHAVQGSPLDILVDVLQRYLTEIAKTAKSYSIQYNRTQPNLDDLGLTFKEFGVNLQDLEEYINNVEPVTPPYKIAEFPVKNPPKLNIPNPECRELQTRPEHIPRHLPLMYPDLEEDAF
;
A
#
# COMPACT_ATOMS: atom_id res chain seq x y z
N MET A 1 -4.68 -2.17 -9.34
CA MET A 1 -4.14 -1.49 -8.14
C MET A 1 -3.73 -0.12 -8.60
N ALA A 2 -4.33 0.95 -8.07
CA ALA A 2 -3.86 2.30 -8.37
C ALA A 2 -2.37 2.37 -8.03
N GLU A 3 -1.52 2.77 -8.98
CA GLU A 3 -0.10 2.99 -8.72
C GLU A 3 0.01 4.03 -7.61
N CYS A 4 0.48 3.61 -6.43
CA CYS A 4 0.72 4.51 -5.33
C CYS A 4 2.00 5.29 -5.63
N GLU A 5 1.88 6.29 -6.51
CA GLU A 5 2.93 7.21 -6.91
C GLU A 5 3.74 7.77 -5.70
N PRO A 6 3.11 8.09 -4.54
CA PRO A 6 3.85 8.45 -3.33
C PRO A 6 4.73 7.32 -2.79
N ALA A 7 4.25 6.07 -2.79
CA ALA A 7 5.01 4.91 -2.30
C ALA A 7 6.18 4.54 -3.22
N LYS A 8 6.05 4.74 -4.53
CA LYS A 8 7.17 4.51 -5.47
C LYS A 8 8.27 5.55 -5.27
N LYS A 9 7.90 6.83 -5.09
CA LYS A 9 8.85 7.91 -4.76
C LYS A 9 9.55 7.65 -3.43
N ALA A 10 8.80 7.23 -2.42
CA ALA A 10 9.32 6.79 -1.13
C ALA A 10 10.41 5.72 -1.26
N LEU A 11 10.13 4.64 -1.98
CA LEU A 11 11.08 3.56 -2.20
C LEU A 11 12.31 4.03 -2.97
N ARG A 12 12.14 4.89 -4.00
CA ARG A 12 13.27 5.46 -4.74
C ARG A 12 14.22 6.24 -3.85
N ILE A 13 13.70 6.99 -2.89
CA ILE A 13 14.54 7.70 -1.93
C ILE A 13 15.27 6.72 -1.00
N VAL A 14 14.58 5.71 -0.46
CA VAL A 14 15.19 4.69 0.40
C VAL A 14 16.33 3.98 -0.31
N VAL A 15 16.14 3.55 -1.56
CA VAL A 15 17.20 2.90 -2.35
C VAL A 15 18.38 3.85 -2.57
N ALA A 16 18.12 5.12 -2.90
CA ALA A 16 19.18 6.11 -3.06
C ALA A 16 19.98 6.34 -1.78
N GLN A 17 19.33 6.35 -0.62
CA GLN A 17 19.99 6.50 0.68
C GLN A 17 20.82 5.25 1.04
N ILE A 18 20.34 4.05 0.72
CA ILE A 18 21.13 2.82 0.86
C ILE A 18 22.40 2.91 -0.01
N CYS A 19 22.28 3.37 -1.26
CA CYS A 19 23.45 3.60 -2.11
C CYS A 19 24.43 4.62 -1.51
N GLN A 20 23.92 5.74 -0.97
CA GLN A 20 24.76 6.74 -0.31
C GLN A 20 25.48 6.18 0.92
N ASN A 21 24.79 5.39 1.74
CA ASN A 21 25.36 4.78 2.95
C ASN A 21 26.46 3.76 2.62
N ILE A 22 26.37 3.09 1.47
CA ILE A 22 27.41 2.21 0.95
C ILE A 22 28.62 3.01 0.40
N GLY A 23 28.45 4.31 0.10
CA GLY A 23 29.51 5.19 -0.40
C GLY A 23 29.39 5.59 -1.87
N TRP A 24 28.26 5.34 -2.53
CA TRP A 24 28.04 5.76 -3.92
C TRP A 24 27.72 7.25 -4.01
N HIS A 25 28.48 7.99 -4.83
CA HIS A 25 28.26 9.42 -5.06
C HIS A 25 27.27 9.73 -6.20
N ALA A 26 27.08 8.79 -7.12
CA ALA A 26 26.15 8.92 -8.23
C ALA A 26 25.65 7.54 -8.69
N VAL A 27 24.43 7.51 -9.24
CA VAL A 27 23.82 6.31 -9.83
C VAL A 27 23.02 6.71 -11.07
N GLN A 28 22.96 5.83 -12.06
CA GLN A 28 22.09 6.03 -13.22
C GLN A 28 20.63 5.81 -12.83
N GLY A 29 19.71 6.57 -13.44
CA GLY A 29 18.28 6.49 -13.11
C GLY A 29 17.66 5.12 -13.41
N SER A 30 17.99 4.53 -14.57
CA SER A 30 17.42 3.23 -14.99
C SER A 30 17.76 2.08 -14.02
N PRO A 31 19.04 1.84 -13.64
CA PRO A 31 19.39 0.85 -12.62
C PRO A 31 18.74 1.12 -11.26
N LEU A 32 18.65 2.39 -10.84
CA LEU A 32 17.99 2.76 -9.59
C LEU A 32 16.51 2.38 -9.62
N ASP A 33 15.81 2.66 -10.72
CA ASP A 33 14.40 2.31 -10.89
C ASP A 33 14.18 0.79 -10.91
N ILE A 34 15.12 0.01 -11.46
CA ILE A 34 15.10 -1.45 -11.37
C ILE A 34 15.23 -1.92 -9.92
N LEU A 35 16.18 -1.37 -9.15
CA LEU A 35 16.34 -1.70 -7.73
C LEU A 35 15.09 -1.35 -6.91
N VAL A 36 14.42 -0.24 -7.22
CA VAL A 36 13.13 0.13 -6.61
C VAL A 36 12.06 -0.91 -6.89
N ASP A 37 11.92 -1.34 -8.13
CA ASP A 37 10.94 -2.36 -8.52
C ASP A 37 11.26 -3.73 -7.86
N VAL A 38 12.55 -4.09 -7.76
CA VAL A 38 13.01 -5.31 -7.05
C VAL A 38 12.67 -5.23 -5.57
N LEU A 39 12.98 -4.12 -4.90
CA LEU A 39 12.68 -3.91 -3.48
C LEU A 39 11.17 -3.98 -3.22
N GLN A 40 10.36 -3.34 -4.08
CA GLN A 40 8.90 -3.38 -3.96
C GLN A 40 8.36 -4.81 -4.06
N ARG A 41 8.82 -5.58 -5.06
CA ARG A 41 8.42 -6.98 -5.25
C ARG A 41 8.86 -7.84 -4.07
N TYR A 42 10.10 -7.68 -3.61
CA TYR A 42 10.64 -8.43 -2.48
C TYR A 42 9.83 -8.22 -1.20
N LEU A 43 9.54 -6.96 -0.83
CA LEU A 43 8.69 -6.63 0.32
C LEU A 43 7.26 -7.19 0.17
N THR A 44 6.72 -7.15 -1.04
CA THR A 44 5.39 -7.68 -1.34
C THR A 44 5.33 -9.19 -1.14
N GLU A 45 6.35 -9.92 -1.62
CA GLU A 45 6.42 -11.37 -1.46
C GLU A 45 6.63 -11.76 0.01
N ILE A 46 7.49 -11.07 0.76
CA ILE A 46 7.60 -11.25 2.22
C ILE A 46 6.24 -11.09 2.90
N ALA A 47 5.51 -10.01 2.60
CA ALA A 47 4.21 -9.75 3.22
C ALA A 47 3.15 -10.82 2.87
N LYS A 48 3.14 -11.29 1.62
CA LYS A 48 2.25 -12.38 1.18
C LYS A 48 2.58 -13.70 1.86
N THR A 49 3.87 -14.04 1.99
CA THR A 49 4.30 -15.28 2.63
C THR A 49 4.01 -15.26 4.12
N ALA A 50 4.32 -14.16 4.83
CA ALA A 50 3.99 -14.01 6.25
C ALA A 50 2.48 -14.12 6.49
N LYS A 51 1.66 -13.53 5.62
CA LYS A 51 0.20 -13.69 5.65
C LYS A 51 -0.23 -15.13 5.39
N SER A 52 0.42 -15.83 4.46
CA SER A 52 0.10 -17.23 4.17
C SER A 52 0.37 -18.13 5.38
N TYR A 53 1.49 -17.90 6.09
CA TYR A 53 1.76 -18.57 7.35
C TYR A 53 0.71 -18.25 8.42
N SER A 54 0.34 -16.98 8.61
CA SER A 54 -0.67 -16.63 9.62
C SER A 54 -2.01 -17.33 9.37
N ILE A 55 -2.41 -17.45 8.09
CA ILE A 55 -3.64 -18.15 7.68
C ILE A 55 -3.58 -19.65 8.01
N GLN A 56 -2.42 -20.30 7.84
CA GLN A 56 -2.25 -21.71 8.23
C GLN A 56 -2.48 -21.94 9.73
N TYR A 57 -2.22 -20.93 10.56
CA TYR A 57 -2.51 -20.94 12.00
C TYR A 57 -3.91 -20.39 12.34
N ASN A 58 -4.82 -20.30 11.36
CA ASN A 58 -6.16 -19.72 11.52
C ASN A 58 -6.18 -18.28 12.06
N ARG A 59 -5.12 -17.50 11.79
CA ARG A 59 -5.00 -16.08 12.16
C ARG A 59 -5.08 -15.20 10.92
N THR A 60 -5.73 -14.04 11.06
CA THR A 60 -5.80 -13.02 10.00
C THR A 60 -4.65 -12.02 10.06
N GLN A 61 -4.03 -11.86 11.23
CA GLN A 61 -2.92 -10.94 11.45
C GLN A 61 -1.60 -11.72 11.62
N PRO A 62 -0.58 -11.45 10.78
CA PRO A 62 0.76 -11.99 10.97
C PRO A 62 1.40 -11.51 12.27
N ASN A 63 2.20 -12.37 12.90
CA ASN A 63 3.03 -12.05 14.06
C ASN A 63 4.53 -12.24 13.73
N LEU A 64 5.41 -12.10 14.73
CA LEU A 64 6.85 -12.26 14.53
C LEU A 64 7.27 -13.70 14.21
N ASP A 65 6.52 -14.72 14.65
CA ASP A 65 6.82 -16.11 14.33
C ASP A 65 6.56 -16.40 12.84
N ASP A 66 5.47 -15.87 12.28
CA ASP A 66 5.17 -15.96 10.84
C ASP A 66 6.26 -15.28 10.01
N LEU A 67 6.76 -14.13 10.49
CA LEU A 67 7.86 -13.41 9.84
C LEU A 67 9.18 -14.18 9.96
N GLY A 68 9.43 -14.83 11.11
CA GLY A 68 10.59 -15.69 11.30
C GLY A 68 10.61 -16.88 10.34
N LEU A 69 9.45 -17.53 10.14
CA LEU A 69 9.29 -18.58 9.12
C LEU A 69 9.52 -18.03 7.71
N THR A 70 8.95 -16.87 7.41
CA THR A 70 9.14 -16.20 6.11
C THR A 70 10.60 -15.87 5.84
N PHE A 71 11.31 -15.28 6.80
CA PHE A 71 12.73 -14.97 6.65
C PHE A 71 13.58 -16.22 6.48
N LYS A 72 13.27 -17.30 7.19
CA LYS A 72 13.92 -18.60 6.99
C LYS A 72 13.70 -19.13 5.56
N GLU A 73 12.49 -19.03 5.03
CA GLU A 73 12.17 -19.45 3.65
C GLU A 73 12.91 -18.59 2.61
N PHE A 74 13.05 -17.29 2.86
CA PHE A 74 13.74 -16.35 1.99
C PHE A 74 15.26 -16.33 2.17
N GLY A 75 15.81 -17.17 3.06
CA GLY A 75 17.25 -17.24 3.33
C GLY A 75 17.82 -16.03 4.07
N VAL A 76 16.99 -15.27 4.78
CA VAL A 76 17.40 -14.13 5.61
C VAL A 76 17.84 -14.64 6.99
N ASN A 77 19.11 -14.41 7.32
CA ASN A 77 19.66 -14.73 8.64
C ASN A 77 19.40 -13.59 9.63
N LEU A 78 18.75 -13.90 10.75
CA LEU A 78 18.43 -12.93 11.79
C LEU A 78 19.68 -12.39 12.50
N GLN A 79 20.74 -13.19 12.62
CA GLN A 79 21.99 -12.76 13.27
C GLN A 79 22.68 -11.66 12.45
N ASP A 80 22.77 -11.86 11.13
CA ASP A 80 23.34 -10.88 10.21
C ASP A 80 22.52 -9.58 10.20
N LEU A 81 21.20 -9.67 10.39
CA LEU A 81 20.31 -8.52 10.48
C LEU A 81 20.52 -7.74 11.79
N GLU A 82 20.71 -8.42 12.92
CA GLU A 82 21.09 -7.79 14.19
C GLU A 82 22.47 -7.11 14.09
N GLU A 83 23.44 -7.78 13.49
CA GLU A 83 24.77 -7.21 13.23
C GLU A 83 24.68 -5.97 12.34
N TYR A 84 23.87 -6.02 11.28
CA TYR A 84 23.64 -4.88 10.40
C TYR A 84 23.04 -3.69 11.15
N ILE A 85 22.02 -3.90 11.98
CA ILE A 85 21.39 -2.82 12.76
C ILE A 85 22.38 -2.17 13.73
N ASN A 86 23.28 -2.95 14.33
CA ASN A 86 24.26 -2.45 15.29
C ASN A 86 25.42 -1.68 14.63
N ASN A 87 25.78 -2.03 13.39
CA ASN A 87 26.95 -1.50 12.72
C ASN A 87 26.65 -0.45 11.65
N VAL A 88 25.42 -0.40 11.15
CA VAL A 88 25.04 0.52 10.08
C VAL A 88 24.17 1.64 10.64
N GLU A 89 24.62 2.88 10.43
CA GLU A 89 23.89 4.06 10.91
C GLU A 89 22.48 4.10 10.31
N PRO A 90 21.43 4.29 11.13
CA PRO A 90 20.06 4.32 10.63
C PRO A 90 19.87 5.50 9.69
N VAL A 91 19.53 5.18 8.45
CA VAL A 91 19.16 6.17 7.44
C VAL A 91 17.90 6.92 7.90
N THR A 92 18.03 8.21 8.18
CA THR A 92 16.90 9.04 8.58
C THR A 92 15.91 9.16 7.41
N PRO A 93 14.62 8.82 7.59
CA PRO A 93 13.63 8.98 6.53
C PRO A 93 13.50 10.47 6.18
N PRO A 94 13.64 10.86 4.90
CA PRO A 94 13.74 12.27 4.53
C PRO A 94 12.38 12.98 4.44
N TYR A 95 11.26 12.28 4.64
CA TYR A 95 9.92 12.85 4.62
C TYR A 95 9.01 12.14 5.63
N LYS A 96 8.00 12.86 6.12
CA LYS A 96 6.90 12.26 6.89
C LYS A 96 6.04 11.43 5.94
N ILE A 97 5.98 10.12 6.18
CA ILE A 97 5.09 9.22 5.44
C ILE A 97 3.65 9.69 5.71
N ALA A 98 2.88 9.92 4.65
CA ALA A 98 1.47 10.26 4.78
C ALA A 98 0.73 9.09 5.45
N GLU A 99 -0.09 9.37 6.45
CA GLU A 99 -0.91 8.36 7.10
C GLU A 99 -1.85 7.73 6.06
N PHE A 100 -1.73 6.41 5.87
CA PHE A 100 -2.65 5.62 5.07
C PHE A 100 -3.67 4.93 5.99
N PRO A 101 -4.95 4.83 5.59
CA PRO A 101 -5.55 5.37 4.38
C PRO A 101 -5.65 6.91 4.43
N VAL A 102 -5.39 7.55 3.29
CA VAL A 102 -5.64 8.99 3.12
C VAL A 102 -7.10 9.23 3.46
N LYS A 103 -7.37 10.03 4.50
CA LYS A 103 -8.73 10.40 4.92
C LYS A 103 -9.37 11.21 3.80
N ASN A 104 -10.03 10.51 2.88
CA ASN A 104 -10.90 11.15 1.92
C ASN A 104 -12.21 11.47 2.64
N PRO A 105 -12.78 12.67 2.44
CA PRO A 105 -14.15 12.90 2.87
C PRO A 105 -15.03 11.81 2.24
N PRO A 106 -15.99 11.25 2.97
CA PRO A 106 -16.85 10.20 2.45
C PRO A 106 -17.62 10.75 1.24
N LYS A 107 -17.14 10.43 0.03
CA LYS A 107 -17.87 10.64 -1.23
C LYS A 107 -18.92 9.54 -1.35
N LEU A 108 -19.88 9.56 -0.43
CA LEU A 108 -21.04 8.72 -0.54
C LEU A 108 -21.86 9.31 -1.68
N ASN A 109 -22.08 8.53 -2.74
CA ASN A 109 -22.97 8.90 -3.85
C ASN A 109 -24.44 8.81 -3.40
N ILE A 110 -24.76 9.46 -2.27
CA ILE A 110 -26.12 9.56 -1.74
C ILE A 110 -26.88 10.46 -2.71
N PRO A 111 -27.94 9.98 -3.35
CA PRO A 111 -28.68 10.80 -4.29
C PRO A 111 -29.35 11.98 -3.59
N ASN A 112 -29.47 13.11 -4.29
CA ASN A 112 -30.24 14.25 -3.80
C ASN A 112 -31.69 13.79 -3.54
N PRO A 113 -32.27 14.01 -2.34
CA PRO A 113 -33.66 13.65 -2.03
C PRO A 113 -34.71 14.13 -3.05
N GLU A 114 -34.38 15.18 -3.80
CA GLU A 114 -35.25 15.78 -4.81
C GLU A 114 -35.14 15.14 -6.20
N CYS A 115 -34.19 14.22 -6.44
CA CYS A 115 -34.04 13.52 -7.72
C CYS A 115 -35.30 12.74 -8.10
N ARG A 116 -35.66 12.76 -9.39
CA ARG A 116 -36.87 12.14 -9.93
C ARG A 116 -36.90 10.63 -9.71
N GLU A 117 -35.75 9.97 -9.82
CA GLU A 117 -35.64 8.54 -9.55
C GLU A 117 -36.01 8.23 -8.10
N LEU A 118 -35.59 9.03 -7.11
CA LEU A 118 -35.92 8.77 -5.70
C LEU A 118 -37.41 8.96 -5.37
N GLN A 119 -38.12 9.75 -6.19
CA GLN A 119 -39.56 9.94 -6.08
C GLN A 119 -40.34 8.77 -6.71
N THR A 120 -39.79 8.15 -7.75
CA THR A 120 -40.42 7.04 -8.49
C THR A 120 -39.89 5.65 -8.09
N ARG A 121 -38.83 5.61 -7.27
CA ARG A 121 -38.17 4.39 -6.81
C ARG A 121 -39.16 3.49 -6.03
N PRO A 122 -39.23 2.20 -6.34
CA PRO A 122 -40.03 1.24 -5.57
C PRO A 122 -39.64 1.20 -4.09
N GLU A 123 -40.62 1.03 -3.20
CA GLU A 123 -40.42 1.05 -1.73
C GLU A 123 -39.44 -0.02 -1.22
N HIS A 124 -39.35 -1.17 -1.90
CA HIS A 124 -38.44 -2.25 -1.54
C HIS A 124 -36.97 -1.95 -1.88
N ILE A 125 -36.70 -0.86 -2.61
CA ILE A 125 -35.34 -0.41 -2.94
C ILE A 125 -34.96 0.73 -1.98
N PRO A 126 -33.96 0.54 -1.10
CA PRO A 126 -33.57 1.57 -0.15
C PRO A 126 -33.15 2.89 -0.80
N ARG A 127 -33.59 4.01 -0.21
CA ARG A 127 -33.30 5.38 -0.70
C ARG A 127 -31.83 5.80 -0.62
N HIS A 128 -31.04 5.19 0.26
CA HIS A 128 -29.61 5.51 0.42
C HIS A 128 -28.72 4.82 -0.62
N LEU A 129 -29.27 3.89 -1.43
CA LEU A 129 -28.54 3.29 -2.53
C LEU A 129 -28.37 4.32 -3.67
N PRO A 130 -27.27 4.22 -4.44
CA PRO A 130 -27.04 5.06 -5.62
C PRO A 130 -28.23 5.07 -6.60
N LEU A 131 -28.26 6.06 -7.47
CA LEU A 131 -29.21 6.12 -8.59
C LEU A 131 -29.00 4.93 -9.53
N MET A 132 -30.08 4.26 -9.90
CA MET A 132 -30.10 3.19 -10.90
C MET A 132 -29.95 3.72 -12.32
N TYR A 133 -30.40 4.96 -12.57
CA TYR A 133 -30.33 5.61 -13.88
C TYR A 133 -29.85 7.07 -13.76
N PRO A 134 -28.56 7.29 -13.42
CA PRO A 134 -28.01 8.64 -13.23
C PRO A 134 -28.14 9.52 -14.48
N ASP A 135 -27.91 8.93 -15.66
CA ASP A 135 -27.90 9.65 -16.95
C ASP A 135 -29.25 10.29 -17.27
N LEU A 136 -30.37 9.71 -16.79
CA LEU A 136 -31.72 10.24 -17.03
C LEU A 136 -32.05 11.49 -16.19
N GLU A 137 -31.22 11.83 -15.20
CA GLU A 137 -31.32 13.08 -14.43
C GLU A 137 -30.48 14.21 -15.07
N GLU A 138 -29.46 13.89 -15.90
CA GLU A 138 -28.61 14.90 -16.58
C GLU A 138 -29.31 15.55 -17.78
N ASP A 139 -30.24 14.84 -18.42
CA ASP A 139 -31.04 15.31 -19.56
C ASP A 139 -32.17 16.31 -19.18
N ALA A 140 -32.19 16.79 -17.94
CA ALA A 140 -33.24 17.67 -17.39
C ALA A 140 -32.90 19.17 -17.38
N PHE A 141 -31.87 19.60 -18.14
CA PHE A 141 -31.49 21.01 -18.31
C PHE A 141 -31.85 21.58 -19.69
#